data_AF-A0A936VBC7-F1
#
_entry.id   AF-A0A936VBC7-F1
#
_cell.length_a   1.000
_cell.length_b   1.000
_cell.length_c   1.000
_cell.angle_alpha   90.00
_cell.angle_beta   90.00
_cell.angle_gamma   90.00
#
_symmetry.space_group_name_H-M   'P 1'
#
loop_
_entity.id
_entity.type
_entity.pdbx_description
1 polymer ?
#
loop_
_entity_poly.entity_id
_entity_poly.type
_entity_poly.pdbx_seq_one_letter_code
_entity_poly.pdbx_strand_id
1 'polypeptide(L)'
;MSNWKEQALQLFMAGTSKREISRKLDVPYSSLWEWLDKNVDGKEAVIDDSAHDLFVSDAKIKPIITDPTKQGPTIIFLPDAQVKPGVDLTYLRCQGEYIAHKKPDVIVCAGDFADMESLSSYDKGKKSAEGKRVAKDIEAAIAGMNALLNPVRKAQAQDPPWKPRMVLTLGNHECLKPGVEVLTRRGFVKITEVTNNDLIAQRGSDGKTVWGHLEGFVEKEYDGPMYNWSGQSLELSCTENHRVLRKTSGGNDVYSLAKDVPHHFEVYSATSNCSSGVSYSDAQISLGAWFCTDSHFSKYNQVVLYQRESNAHKIEQLLNTLGIKFKKSVRDRDIQEICGKVLKKRCEKSVEFFLDKSVAHSLSVFSNTRLPEWAWNLSEGQW
;
A
#
# COMPACT_ATOMS: atom_id res chain seq x y z
N MET A 1 38.25 -46.20 -0.36
CA MET A 1 38.16 -44.88 -1.03
C MET A 1 37.30 -44.01 -0.13
N SER A 2 37.89 -43.01 0.52
CA SER A 2 37.21 -42.19 1.53
C SER A 2 36.07 -41.40 0.90
N ASN A 3 34.83 -41.60 1.37
CA ASN A 3 33.65 -40.93 0.85
C ASN A 3 33.58 -39.50 1.40
N TRP A 4 34.46 -38.62 0.90
CA TRP A 4 34.55 -37.21 1.32
C TRP A 4 33.21 -36.47 1.21
N LYS A 5 32.30 -36.96 0.37
CA LYS A 5 30.95 -36.42 0.15
C LYS A 5 30.06 -36.50 1.39
N GLU A 6 30.05 -37.63 2.08
CA GLU A 6 29.25 -37.79 3.32
C GLU A 6 29.81 -36.94 4.47
N GLN A 7 31.13 -36.91 4.60
CA GLN A 7 31.82 -36.07 5.59
C GLN A 7 31.62 -34.58 5.29
N ALA A 8 31.67 -34.19 4.02
CA ALA A 8 31.37 -32.83 3.58
C ALA A 8 29.94 -32.41 3.93
N LEU A 9 28.96 -33.30 3.69
CA LEU A 9 27.56 -33.03 4.01
C LEU A 9 27.35 -32.87 5.53
N GLN A 10 27.94 -33.74 6.36
CA GLN A 10 27.84 -33.63 7.82
C GLN A 10 28.46 -32.33 8.33
N LEU A 11 29.66 -31.97 7.87
CA LEU A 11 30.31 -30.73 8.26
C LEU A 11 29.53 -29.49 7.79
N PHE A 12 28.93 -29.55 6.61
CA PHE A 12 28.11 -28.49 6.05
C PHE A 12 26.81 -28.30 6.83
N MET A 13 26.09 -29.40 7.16
CA MET A 13 24.90 -29.36 8.01
C MET A 13 25.21 -28.94 9.45
N ALA A 14 26.43 -29.18 9.94
CA ALA A 14 26.93 -28.67 11.21
C ALA A 14 27.37 -27.18 11.17
N GLY A 15 27.15 -26.48 10.04
CA GLY A 15 27.42 -25.04 9.90
C GLY A 15 28.87 -24.67 9.54
N THR A 16 29.70 -25.65 9.16
CA THR A 16 31.09 -25.37 8.73
C THR A 16 31.09 -24.80 7.31
N SER A 17 31.86 -23.72 7.08
CA SER A 17 31.90 -23.08 5.76
C SER A 17 32.48 -24.00 4.67
N LYS A 18 31.98 -23.92 3.44
CA LYS A 18 32.46 -24.73 2.29
C LYS A 18 33.98 -24.60 2.08
N ARG A 19 34.56 -23.42 2.32
CA ARG A 19 36.02 -23.19 2.22
C ARG A 19 36.81 -23.93 3.29
N GLU A 20 36.28 -24.00 4.50
CA GLU A 20 36.92 -24.71 5.60
C GLU A 20 36.80 -26.22 5.43
N ILE A 21 35.67 -26.72 4.91
CA ILE A 21 35.49 -28.13 4.55
C ILE A 21 36.45 -28.54 3.44
N SER A 22 36.60 -27.71 2.40
CA SER A 22 37.54 -27.95 1.29
C SER A 22 38.98 -28.11 1.80
N ARG A 23 39.40 -27.29 2.77
CA ARG A 23 40.72 -27.42 3.40
C ARG A 23 40.83 -28.64 4.32
N LYS A 24 39.79 -28.96 5.09
CA LYS A 24 39.79 -30.10 6.04
C LYS A 24 39.79 -31.45 5.35
N LEU A 25 39.07 -31.56 4.23
CA LEU A 25 38.93 -32.82 3.47
C LEU A 25 39.92 -32.92 2.30
N ASP A 26 40.74 -31.89 2.09
CA ASP A 26 41.68 -31.77 0.97
C ASP A 26 41.02 -32.02 -0.39
N VAL A 27 39.86 -31.38 -0.60
CA VAL A 27 39.08 -31.49 -1.84
C VAL A 27 39.05 -30.12 -2.52
N PRO A 28 39.26 -30.04 -3.85
CA PRO A 28 39.14 -28.79 -4.59
C PRO A 28 37.81 -28.09 -4.30
N TYR A 29 37.88 -26.80 -3.97
CA TYR A 29 36.71 -26.02 -3.56
C TYR A 29 35.58 -26.06 -4.60
N SER A 30 35.92 -26.01 -5.89
CA SER A 30 34.95 -26.09 -7.00
C SER A 30 34.19 -27.42 -6.99
N SER A 31 34.89 -28.55 -6.83
CA SER A 31 34.29 -29.88 -6.81
C SER A 31 33.41 -30.11 -5.57
N LEU A 32 33.82 -29.59 -4.42
CA LEU A 32 33.02 -29.62 -3.19
C LEU A 32 31.76 -28.75 -3.34
N TRP A 33 31.92 -27.54 -3.87
CA TRP A 33 30.85 -26.57 -4.04
C TRP A 33 29.78 -27.07 -5.01
N GLU A 34 30.17 -27.53 -6.21
CA GLU A 34 29.23 -28.09 -7.20
C GLU A 34 28.49 -29.31 -6.66
N TRP A 35 29.17 -30.17 -5.89
CA TRP A 35 28.53 -31.35 -5.32
C TRP A 35 27.54 -31.00 -4.20
N LEU A 36 27.89 -30.08 -3.29
CA LEU A 36 26.99 -29.66 -2.21
C LEU A 36 25.76 -28.91 -2.74
N ASP A 37 25.91 -27.98 -3.68
CA ASP A 37 24.74 -27.28 -4.25
C ASP A 37 23.79 -28.26 -4.94
N LYS A 38 24.32 -29.20 -5.74
CA LYS A 38 23.51 -30.17 -6.48
C LYS A 38 22.79 -31.20 -5.61
N ASN A 39 23.23 -31.42 -4.36
CA ASN A 39 22.69 -32.47 -3.47
C ASN A 39 22.04 -31.91 -2.20
N VAL A 40 22.12 -30.60 -1.95
CA VAL A 40 21.44 -29.93 -0.83
C VAL A 40 20.23 -29.12 -1.31
N ASP A 41 20.15 -28.75 -2.58
CA ASP A 41 18.93 -28.24 -3.21
C ASP A 41 17.87 -29.35 -3.30
N GLY A 42 16.99 -29.41 -2.29
CA GLY A 42 15.89 -30.37 -2.21
C GLY A 42 15.56 -30.87 -0.81
N LYS A 43 16.36 -30.52 0.21
CA LYS A 43 15.91 -30.57 1.60
C LYS A 43 15.85 -29.16 2.10
N GLU A 44 14.66 -28.58 1.99
CA GLU A 44 14.27 -27.36 2.70
C GLU A 44 14.92 -27.39 4.08
N ALA A 45 15.73 -26.37 4.37
CA ALA A 45 15.93 -26.03 5.76
C ALA A 45 14.52 -25.91 6.34
N VAL A 46 14.21 -26.69 7.37
CA VAL A 46 13.03 -26.45 8.18
C VAL A 46 13.16 -25.00 8.61
N ILE A 47 12.46 -24.12 7.91
CA ILE A 47 12.27 -22.75 8.31
C ILE A 47 11.52 -22.91 9.61
N ASP A 48 12.21 -22.61 10.70
CA ASP A 48 11.55 -22.38 11.96
C ASP A 48 10.53 -21.27 11.70
N ASP A 49 9.27 -21.67 11.61
CA ASP A 49 8.10 -20.83 11.31
C ASP A 49 7.95 -19.68 12.35
N SER A 50 8.75 -19.69 13.43
CA SER A 50 8.88 -18.58 14.36
C SER A 50 9.62 -17.35 13.80
N ALA A 51 10.20 -17.42 12.59
CA ALA A 51 10.83 -16.27 11.92
C ALA A 51 9.88 -15.43 11.05
N HIS A 52 8.62 -15.86 10.86
CA HIS A 52 7.61 -15.08 10.12
C HIS A 52 7.12 -13.82 10.87
N ASP A 53 7.52 -13.65 12.13
CA ASP A 53 7.23 -12.47 12.97
C ASP A 53 8.26 -11.32 12.84
N LEU A 54 8.99 -11.22 11.73
CA LEU A 54 9.90 -10.07 11.51
C LEU A 54 9.19 -8.79 11.03
N PHE A 55 7.86 -8.84 10.84
CA PHE A 55 7.00 -7.68 10.61
C PHE A 55 5.85 -7.66 11.62
N VAL A 56 6.16 -7.71 12.92
CA VAL A 56 5.17 -7.35 13.94
C VAL A 56 4.99 -5.83 13.91
N SER A 57 3.90 -5.41 13.28
CA SER A 57 3.23 -4.16 13.57
C SER A 57 2.79 -4.14 15.04
N ASP A 58 2.85 -2.96 15.65
CA ASP A 58 2.47 -2.60 17.01
C ASP A 58 3.53 -2.76 18.14
N ALA A 59 4.16 -1.61 18.42
CA ALA A 59 4.17 -0.99 19.75
C ALA A 59 4.45 -1.90 20.97
N LYS A 60 5.73 -2.19 21.22
CA LYS A 60 6.33 -1.99 22.55
C LYS A 60 7.70 -1.34 22.38
N ILE A 61 7.75 -0.01 22.45
CA ILE A 61 9.01 0.71 22.66
C ILE A 61 9.60 0.13 23.95
N LYS A 62 10.61 -0.74 23.83
CA LYS A 62 11.38 -1.17 25.00
C LYS A 62 12.06 0.09 25.54
N PRO A 63 11.79 0.51 26.78
CA PRO A 63 12.50 1.63 27.36
C PRO A 63 13.98 1.27 27.36
N ILE A 64 14.78 2.18 26.83
CA ILE A 64 16.23 2.06 26.91
C ILE A 64 16.56 2.26 28.39
N ILE A 65 16.95 1.18 29.06
CA ILE A 65 17.41 1.25 30.45
C ILE A 65 18.83 1.80 30.40
N THR A 66 18.96 3.11 30.47
CA THR A 66 20.27 3.77 30.59
C THR A 66 20.70 3.76 32.05
N ASP A 67 21.93 3.36 32.32
CA ASP A 67 22.59 3.60 33.59
C ASP A 67 22.60 5.13 33.85
N PRO A 68 22.04 5.62 34.97
CA PRO A 68 21.99 7.04 35.29
C PRO A 68 23.38 7.70 35.47
N THR A 69 24.45 6.91 35.52
CA THR A 69 25.83 7.40 35.51
C THR A 69 26.44 7.53 34.10
N LYS A 70 25.75 7.04 33.05
CA LYS A 70 26.14 7.17 31.65
C LYS A 70 25.43 8.34 30.96
N GLN A 71 26.13 8.96 30.02
CA GLN A 71 25.74 10.14 29.25
C GLN A 71 24.66 9.87 28.17
N GLY A 72 23.62 9.09 28.50
CA GLY A 72 22.57 8.62 27.58
C GLY A 72 22.94 7.36 26.79
N PRO A 73 22.05 6.87 25.90
CA PRO A 73 22.35 5.71 25.08
C PRO A 73 23.39 6.01 24.01
N THR A 74 24.28 5.06 23.79
CA THR A 74 25.20 5.04 22.67
C THR A 74 24.49 4.54 21.42
N ILE A 75 24.53 5.34 20.34
CA ILE A 75 23.84 5.05 19.09
C ILE A 75 24.88 4.92 17.97
N ILE A 76 24.80 3.85 17.19
CA ILE A 76 25.46 3.77 15.88
C ILE A 76 24.40 3.97 14.80
N PHE A 77 24.66 4.95 13.94
CA PHE A 77 23.81 5.32 12.82
C PHE A 77 24.48 4.96 11.50
N LEU A 78 23.81 4.13 10.70
CA LEU A 78 24.20 3.70 9.36
C LEU A 78 23.34 4.50 8.37
N PRO A 79 23.89 5.58 7.78
CA PRO A 79 23.09 6.54 7.01
C PRO A 79 22.64 6.00 5.66
N ASP A 80 23.53 5.36 4.91
CA ASP A 80 23.23 4.83 3.59
C ASP A 80 24.23 3.71 3.25
N ALA A 81 23.77 2.63 2.63
CA ALA A 81 24.61 1.49 2.27
C ALA A 81 24.64 1.24 0.75
N GLN A 82 23.56 1.54 0.02
CA GLN A 82 23.44 1.37 -1.44
C GLN A 82 24.14 0.11 -1.96
N VAL A 83 23.82 -1.05 -1.36
CA VAL A 83 24.51 -2.29 -1.69
C VAL A 83 24.10 -2.73 -3.08
N LYS A 84 25.09 -2.98 -3.93
CA LYS A 84 24.91 -3.37 -5.34
C LYS A 84 25.83 -4.50 -5.77
N PRO A 85 25.46 -5.23 -6.83
CA PRO A 85 26.29 -6.32 -7.35
C PRO A 85 27.71 -5.87 -7.70
N GLY A 86 28.70 -6.71 -7.38
CA GLY A 86 30.10 -6.47 -7.75
C GLY A 86 30.87 -5.49 -6.86
N VAL A 87 30.24 -4.89 -5.84
CA VAL A 87 30.95 -4.08 -4.84
C VAL A 87 31.52 -4.98 -3.75
N ASP A 88 32.78 -4.71 -3.36
CA ASP A 88 33.42 -5.37 -2.23
C ASP A 88 32.73 -4.99 -0.91
N LEU A 89 32.13 -5.98 -0.24
CA LEU A 89 31.37 -5.82 1.01
C LEU A 89 32.28 -5.73 2.25
N THR A 90 33.61 -5.67 2.08
CA THR A 90 34.58 -5.52 3.18
C THR A 90 34.26 -4.32 4.07
N TYR A 91 33.76 -3.21 3.51
CA TYR A 91 33.38 -2.04 4.31
C TYR A 91 32.25 -2.35 5.30
N LEU A 92 31.23 -3.12 4.91
CA LEU A 92 30.14 -3.55 5.79
C LEU A 92 30.63 -4.50 6.88
N ARG A 93 31.55 -5.41 6.53
CA ARG A 93 32.21 -6.27 7.53
C ARG A 93 32.96 -5.43 8.57
N CYS A 94 33.75 -4.44 8.13
CA CYS A 94 34.47 -3.55 9.03
C CYS A 94 33.51 -2.73 9.92
N GLN A 95 32.38 -2.25 9.37
CA GLN A 95 31.33 -1.59 10.16
C GLN A 95 30.71 -2.54 11.19
N GLY A 96 30.43 -3.79 10.81
CA GLY A 96 29.94 -4.83 11.71
C GLY A 96 30.92 -5.14 12.84
N GLU A 97 32.22 -5.25 12.53
CA GLU A 97 33.30 -5.44 13.52
C GLU A 97 33.40 -4.23 14.46
N TYR A 98 33.24 -3.01 13.94
CA TYR A 98 33.19 -1.80 14.75
C TYR A 98 31.99 -1.78 15.69
N ILE A 99 30.80 -2.13 15.21
CA ILE A 99 29.58 -2.25 16.03
C ILE A 99 29.79 -3.29 17.13
N ALA A 100 30.32 -4.47 16.77
CA ALA A 100 30.61 -5.55 17.71
C ALA A 100 31.64 -5.15 18.78
N HIS A 101 32.64 -4.35 18.41
CA HIS A 101 33.65 -3.84 19.34
C HIS A 101 33.10 -2.75 20.27
N LYS A 102 32.27 -1.84 19.76
CA LYS A 102 31.71 -0.72 20.53
C LYS A 102 30.53 -1.10 21.41
N LYS A 103 29.79 -2.14 21.03
CA LYS A 103 28.59 -2.64 21.73
C LYS A 103 27.60 -1.52 22.08
N PRO A 104 27.08 -0.77 21.09
CA PRO A 104 26.14 0.32 21.34
C PRO A 104 24.82 -0.19 21.97
N ASP A 105 24.05 0.74 22.51
CA ASP A 105 22.69 0.49 23.00
C ASP A 105 21.67 0.42 21.85
N VAL A 106 21.92 1.18 20.76
CA VAL A 106 21.04 1.26 19.58
C VAL A 106 21.84 1.21 18.29
N ILE A 107 21.35 0.44 17.31
CA ILE A 107 21.85 0.39 15.93
C ILE A 107 20.71 0.83 15.02
N VAL A 108 20.92 1.90 14.26
CA VAL A 108 19.93 2.45 13.32
C VAL A 108 20.49 2.36 11.91
N CYS A 109 19.77 1.73 11.00
CA CYS A 109 20.00 1.77 9.56
C CYS A 109 18.90 2.61 8.92
N ALA A 110 19.28 3.68 8.23
CA ALA A 110 18.35 4.70 7.73
C ALA A 110 17.56 4.29 6.48
N GLY A 111 17.72 3.05 6.01
CA GLY A 111 17.06 2.53 4.81
C GLY A 111 17.96 2.60 3.58
N ASP A 112 17.36 2.47 2.38
CA ASP A 112 18.07 2.39 1.09
C ASP A 112 19.28 1.44 1.11
N PHE A 113 19.13 0.33 1.84
CA PHE A 113 20.22 -0.63 2.03
C PHE A 113 20.59 -1.33 0.71
N ALA A 114 19.61 -1.56 -0.17
CA ALA A 114 19.81 -2.14 -1.49
C ALA A 114 19.71 -1.05 -2.57
N ASP A 115 20.72 -0.95 -3.43
CA ASP A 115 20.76 0.04 -4.53
C ASP A 115 19.72 -0.24 -5.63
N MET A 116 19.40 -1.53 -5.84
CA MET A 116 18.39 -1.99 -6.80
C MET A 116 18.57 -1.43 -8.22
N GLU A 117 19.81 -1.37 -8.72
CA GLU A 117 20.13 -0.75 -10.01
C GLU A 117 19.39 -1.37 -11.21
N SER A 118 18.92 -2.62 -11.09
CA SER A 118 18.10 -3.28 -12.11
C SER A 118 16.70 -2.68 -12.27
N LEU A 119 16.22 -1.91 -11.30
CA LEU A 119 14.91 -1.23 -11.32
C LEU A 119 15.00 0.24 -11.74
N SER A 120 16.17 0.71 -12.18
CA SER A 120 16.36 2.09 -12.65
C SER A 120 15.50 2.38 -13.87
N SER A 121 14.56 3.33 -13.74
CA SER A 121 13.72 3.80 -14.85
C SER A 121 14.53 4.51 -15.94
N TYR A 122 15.68 5.09 -15.60
CA TYR A 122 16.59 5.77 -16.54
C TYR A 122 17.27 4.82 -17.52
N ASP A 123 17.40 3.55 -17.18
CA ASP A 123 18.06 2.52 -18.01
C ASP A 123 17.09 1.81 -18.95
N LYS A 124 15.78 2.11 -18.88
CA LYS A 124 14.76 1.45 -19.71
C LYS A 124 15.06 1.65 -21.21
N GLY A 125 15.27 0.53 -21.92
CA GLY A 125 15.55 0.51 -23.36
C GLY A 125 16.99 0.87 -23.75
N LYS A 126 17.90 1.03 -22.78
CA LYS A 126 19.32 1.29 -23.02
C LYS A 126 20.14 0.01 -22.87
N LYS A 127 21.29 -0.04 -23.56
CA LYS A 127 22.29 -1.11 -23.38
C LYS A 127 22.79 -1.24 -21.93
N SER A 128 22.74 -0.16 -21.15
CA SER A 128 23.10 -0.16 -19.72
C SER A 128 22.21 -1.05 -18.84
N ALA A 129 21.01 -1.43 -19.31
CA ALA A 129 20.14 -2.37 -18.61
C ALA A 129 20.55 -3.84 -18.81
N GLU A 130 21.37 -4.12 -19.83
CA GLU A 130 21.76 -5.48 -20.14
C GLU A 130 22.67 -6.07 -19.05
N GLY A 131 22.33 -7.27 -18.57
CA GLY A 131 23.07 -7.95 -17.49
C GLY A 131 22.64 -7.63 -16.05
N LYS A 132 21.93 -6.51 -15.82
CA LYS A 132 21.32 -6.19 -14.52
C LYS A 132 20.12 -7.11 -14.27
N ARG A 133 20.00 -7.65 -13.06
CA ARG A 133 18.94 -8.59 -12.69
C ARG A 133 18.50 -8.32 -11.25
N VAL A 134 17.19 -8.26 -11.03
CA VAL A 134 16.59 -8.09 -9.69
C VAL A 134 17.12 -9.14 -8.72
N ALA A 135 17.26 -10.39 -9.16
CA ALA A 135 17.85 -11.47 -8.36
C ALA A 135 19.26 -11.14 -7.86
N LYS A 136 20.12 -10.56 -8.71
CA LYS A 136 21.49 -10.17 -8.32
C LYS A 136 21.50 -9.02 -7.32
N ASP A 137 20.60 -8.05 -7.47
CA ASP A 137 20.48 -6.95 -6.51
C ASP A 137 20.03 -7.47 -5.13
N ILE A 138 19.06 -8.39 -5.11
CA ILE A 138 18.60 -9.05 -3.88
C ILE A 138 19.72 -9.86 -3.24
N GLU A 139 20.45 -10.67 -4.03
CA GLU A 139 21.60 -11.45 -3.55
C GLU A 139 22.69 -10.54 -2.97
N ALA A 140 22.99 -9.41 -3.62
CA ALA A 140 23.95 -8.44 -3.13
C ALA A 140 23.50 -7.82 -1.79
N ALA A 141 22.23 -7.42 -1.67
CA ALA A 141 21.67 -6.88 -0.44
C ALA A 141 21.72 -7.90 0.72
N ILE A 142 21.36 -9.16 0.46
CA ILE A 142 21.47 -10.25 1.45
C ILE A 142 22.92 -10.45 1.88
N ALA A 143 23.85 -10.51 0.92
CA ALA A 143 25.27 -10.66 1.20
C ALA A 143 25.81 -9.48 2.01
N GLY A 144 25.39 -8.25 1.71
CA GLY A 144 25.75 -7.04 2.46
C GLY A 144 25.24 -7.09 3.89
N MET A 145 23.99 -7.45 4.09
CA MET A 145 23.40 -7.54 5.43
C MET A 145 24.09 -8.63 6.26
N ASN A 146 24.42 -9.76 5.63
CA ASN A 146 25.21 -10.81 6.28
C ASN A 146 26.62 -10.33 6.65
N ALA A 147 27.30 -9.60 5.76
CA ALA A 147 28.62 -9.03 6.06
C ALA A 147 28.58 -8.09 7.27
N LEU A 148 27.55 -7.25 7.36
CA LEU A 148 27.32 -6.32 8.47
C LEU A 148 26.96 -7.05 9.78
N LEU A 149 26.02 -7.99 9.75
CA LEU A 149 25.44 -8.59 10.96
C LEU A 149 26.22 -9.78 11.50
N ASN A 150 27.00 -10.50 10.68
CA ASN A 150 27.75 -11.67 11.15
C ASN A 150 28.70 -11.37 12.33
N PRO A 151 29.52 -10.29 12.30
CA PRO A 151 30.35 -9.91 13.43
C PRO A 151 29.53 -9.54 14.68
N VAL A 152 28.40 -8.84 14.47
CA VAL A 152 27.47 -8.43 15.55
C VAL A 152 26.87 -9.66 16.23
N ARG A 153 26.33 -10.60 15.45
CA ARG A 153 25.75 -11.86 15.93
C ARG A 153 26.77 -12.70 16.70
N LYS A 154 28.02 -12.75 16.21
CA LYS A 154 29.12 -13.43 16.90
C LYS A 154 29.43 -12.79 18.26
N ALA A 155 29.46 -11.47 18.34
CA ALA A 155 29.66 -10.76 19.60
C ALA A 155 28.47 -10.91 20.56
N GLN A 156 27.23 -10.96 20.07
CA GLN A 156 26.05 -11.29 20.89
C GLN A 156 26.09 -12.71 21.46
N ALA A 157 26.60 -13.68 20.70
CA ALA A 157 26.79 -15.04 21.22
C ALA A 157 27.86 -15.11 22.32
N GLN A 158 28.88 -14.25 22.26
CA GLN A 158 29.94 -14.13 23.27
C GLN A 158 29.51 -13.29 24.49
N ASP A 159 28.55 -12.38 24.31
CA ASP A 159 28.01 -11.50 25.34
C ASP A 159 26.47 -11.50 25.29
N PRO A 160 25.81 -12.58 25.76
CA PRO A 160 24.35 -12.72 25.69
C PRO A 160 23.52 -11.59 26.32
N PRO A 161 24.00 -10.88 27.37
CA PRO A 161 23.35 -9.67 27.88
C PRO A 161 23.28 -8.52 26.87
N TRP A 162 24.24 -8.39 25.95
CA TRP A 162 24.25 -7.31 24.96
C TRP A 162 23.20 -7.54 23.87
N LYS A 163 22.08 -6.82 23.98
CA LYS A 163 20.94 -6.89 23.05
C LYS A 163 20.57 -5.48 22.59
N PRO A 164 21.32 -4.89 21.63
CA PRO A 164 21.04 -3.56 21.13
C PRO A 164 19.65 -3.50 20.50
N ARG A 165 18.98 -2.35 20.60
CA ARG A 165 17.79 -2.08 19.79
C ARG A 165 18.23 -1.93 18.34
N MET A 166 17.70 -2.78 17.46
CA MET A 166 17.95 -2.71 16.01
C MET A 166 16.77 -2.01 15.33
N VAL A 167 17.06 -0.96 14.56
CA VAL A 167 16.08 -0.19 13.80
C VAL A 167 16.52 -0.17 12.35
N LEU A 168 15.70 -0.70 11.45
CA LEU A 168 15.83 -0.51 10.01
C LEU A 168 14.66 0.37 9.57
N THR A 169 14.94 1.59 9.15
CA THR A 169 13.89 2.44 8.55
C THR A 169 13.74 2.06 7.09
N LEU A 170 12.52 2.18 6.57
CA LEU A 170 12.20 1.75 5.20
C LEU A 170 12.82 2.66 4.12
N GLY A 171 13.48 3.77 4.51
CA GLY A 171 14.12 4.74 3.62
C GLY A 171 13.39 6.08 3.59
N ASN A 172 13.64 6.87 2.55
CA ASN A 172 13.02 8.19 2.41
C ASN A 172 11.54 8.07 1.96
N HIS A 173 10.65 7.81 2.92
CA HIS A 173 9.20 7.81 2.65
C HIS A 173 8.65 9.22 2.70
N GLU A 174 8.02 9.63 1.63
CA GLU A 174 7.37 10.92 1.52
C GLU A 174 5.91 10.78 1.94
N CYS A 175 5.37 11.77 2.63
CA CYS A 175 4.10 11.66 3.35
C CYS A 175 3.05 12.61 2.78
N LEU A 176 1.81 12.34 3.16
CA LEU A 176 0.65 13.18 2.93
C LEU A 176 0.22 13.82 4.24
N LYS A 177 -0.46 14.97 4.17
CA LYS A 177 -1.05 15.60 5.35
C LYS A 177 -2.14 14.69 5.95
N PRO A 178 -2.31 14.65 7.29
CA PRO A 178 -3.33 13.83 7.95
C PRO A 178 -4.78 14.00 7.45
N GLY A 179 -5.12 15.16 6.88
CA GLY A 179 -6.46 15.43 6.35
C GLY A 179 -6.74 14.90 4.95
N VAL A 180 -5.73 14.35 4.26
CA VAL A 180 -5.91 13.78 2.91
C VAL A 180 -6.78 12.52 3.00
N GLU A 181 -7.71 12.38 2.07
CA GLU A 181 -8.60 11.22 2.00
C GLU A 181 -8.12 10.22 0.96
N VAL A 182 -8.33 8.94 1.26
CA VAL A 182 -8.09 7.83 0.34
C VAL A 182 -9.39 7.12 0.04
N LEU A 183 -9.52 6.62 -1.20
CA LEU A 183 -10.71 5.89 -1.62
C LEU A 183 -10.64 4.44 -1.14
N THR A 184 -11.57 4.07 -0.26
CA THR A 184 -11.75 2.70 0.26
C THR A 184 -13.07 2.11 -0.24
N ARG A 185 -13.30 0.81 -0.01
CA ARG A 185 -14.60 0.15 -0.32
C ARG A 185 -15.79 0.71 0.48
N ARG A 186 -15.54 1.44 1.56
CA ARG A 186 -16.59 2.15 2.34
C ARG A 186 -16.71 3.64 1.99
N GLY A 187 -15.99 4.10 0.97
CA GLY A 187 -15.96 5.50 0.51
C GLY A 187 -14.63 6.18 0.78
N PHE A 188 -14.60 7.50 0.61
CA PHE A 188 -13.45 8.32 0.99
C PHE A 188 -13.31 8.36 2.50
N VAL A 189 -12.09 8.07 2.98
CA VAL A 189 -11.74 8.02 4.40
C VAL A 189 -10.45 8.78 4.58
N LYS A 190 -10.33 9.60 5.63
CA LYS A 190 -9.06 10.27 5.94
C LYS A 190 -7.97 9.25 6.15
N ILE A 191 -6.76 9.54 5.68
CA ILE A 191 -5.61 8.63 5.75
C ILE A 191 -5.30 8.18 7.19
N THR A 192 -5.62 9.00 8.20
CA THR A 192 -5.47 8.66 9.63
C THR A 192 -6.56 7.76 10.21
N GLU A 193 -7.68 7.59 9.50
CA GLU A 193 -8.83 6.77 9.91
C GLU A 193 -8.90 5.43 9.15
N VAL A 194 -7.90 5.18 8.30
CA VAL A 194 -7.74 3.95 7.54
C VAL A 194 -7.20 2.84 8.46
N THR A 195 -7.66 1.61 8.25
CA THR A 195 -7.27 0.44 9.04
C THR A 195 -6.71 -0.67 8.13
N ASN A 196 -6.00 -1.65 8.70
CA ASN A 196 -5.49 -2.81 7.95
C ASN A 196 -6.59 -3.65 7.26
N ASN A 197 -7.85 -3.50 7.69
CA ASN A 197 -9.01 -4.18 7.09
C ASN A 197 -9.55 -3.46 5.86
N ASP A 198 -9.15 -2.21 5.61
CA ASP A 198 -9.62 -1.44 4.47
C ASP A 198 -8.91 -1.90 3.19
N LEU A 199 -9.71 -2.12 2.14
CA LEU A 199 -9.21 -2.22 0.77
C LEU A 199 -9.17 -0.82 0.16
N ILE A 200 -8.01 -0.45 -0.38
CA ILE A 200 -7.75 0.87 -0.95
C ILE A 200 -7.68 0.76 -2.47
N ALA A 201 -8.25 1.74 -3.15
CA ALA A 201 -8.15 1.87 -4.59
C ALA A 201 -6.71 2.23 -5.00
N GLN A 202 -6.14 1.41 -5.86
CA GLN A 202 -4.80 1.57 -6.43
C GLN A 202 -4.90 1.56 -7.95
N ARG A 203 -3.92 2.16 -8.61
CA ARG A 203 -3.82 2.11 -10.07
C ARG A 203 -2.83 1.03 -10.46
N GLY A 204 -3.32 0.01 -11.17
CA GLY A 204 -2.49 -1.05 -11.75
C GLY A 204 -1.53 -0.52 -12.81
N SER A 205 -0.54 -1.33 -13.18
CA SER A 205 0.43 -1.00 -14.23
C SER A 205 -0.19 -0.86 -15.62
N ASP A 206 -1.38 -1.43 -15.81
CA ASP A 206 -2.24 -1.31 -16.99
C ASP A 206 -3.15 -0.06 -16.95
N GLY A 207 -3.05 0.74 -15.89
CA GLY A 207 -3.81 1.97 -15.69
C GLY A 207 -5.22 1.80 -15.12
N LYS A 208 -5.64 0.57 -14.81
CA LYS A 208 -6.97 0.24 -14.27
C LYS A 208 -7.00 0.29 -12.74
N THR A 209 -8.19 0.42 -12.16
CA THR A 209 -8.33 0.31 -10.69
C THR A 209 -8.13 -1.13 -10.23
N VAL A 210 -7.30 -1.30 -9.20
CA VAL A 210 -7.13 -2.53 -8.44
C VAL A 210 -7.40 -2.21 -6.97
N TRP A 211 -8.01 -3.15 -6.25
CA TRP A 211 -8.24 -3.01 -4.81
C TRP A 211 -7.21 -3.84 -4.06
N GLY A 212 -6.43 -3.19 -3.18
CA GLY A 212 -5.34 -3.84 -2.45
C GLY A 212 -5.41 -3.57 -0.96
N HIS A 213 -4.82 -4.47 -0.18
CA HIS A 213 -4.56 -4.27 1.25
C HIS A 213 -3.38 -3.32 1.44
N LEU A 214 -3.35 -2.69 2.61
CA LEU A 214 -2.21 -1.92 3.08
C LEU A 214 -1.05 -2.86 3.43
N GLU A 215 0.17 -2.43 3.10
CA GLU A 215 1.39 -3.09 3.59
C GLU A 215 1.81 -2.56 4.97
N GLY A 216 1.40 -1.34 5.32
CA GLY A 216 1.69 -0.72 6.61
C GLY A 216 1.36 0.77 6.63
N PHE A 217 1.63 1.41 7.77
CA PHE A 217 1.47 2.84 7.97
C PHE A 217 2.82 3.52 8.14
N VAL A 218 2.98 4.69 7.53
CA VAL A 218 4.15 5.55 7.72
C VAL A 218 3.70 6.85 8.35
N GLU A 219 4.13 7.06 9.59
CA GLU A 219 3.94 8.30 10.34
C GLU A 219 5.31 8.84 10.75
N LYS A 220 5.55 10.12 10.49
CA LYS A 220 6.78 10.79 10.88
C LYS A 220 6.52 12.26 11.20
N GLU A 221 7.30 12.80 12.12
CA GLU A 221 7.41 14.24 12.29
C GLU A 221 8.07 14.85 11.04
N TYR A 222 7.57 15.99 10.60
CA TYR A 222 8.06 16.67 9.40
C TYR A 222 8.08 18.18 9.64
N ASP A 223 9.26 18.77 9.56
CA ASP A 223 9.53 20.21 9.70
C ASP A 223 10.11 20.78 8.40
N GLY A 224 9.45 20.47 7.28
CA GLY A 224 9.87 20.86 5.94
C GLY A 224 8.74 21.50 5.13
N PRO A 225 9.03 21.94 3.90
CA PRO A 225 8.03 22.56 3.04
C PRO A 225 6.95 21.56 2.63
N MET A 226 5.70 22.00 2.76
CA MET A 226 4.52 21.26 2.29
C MET A 226 4.03 21.85 0.97
N TYR A 227 3.78 20.98 -0.01
CA TYR A 227 3.24 21.34 -1.31
C TYR A 227 1.74 21.07 -1.32
N ASN A 228 0.95 22.08 -1.68
CA ASN A 228 -0.50 22.06 -1.58
C ASN A 228 -1.11 22.39 -2.94
N TRP A 229 -2.05 21.56 -3.39
CA TRP A 229 -2.88 21.82 -4.55
C TRP A 229 -4.34 21.66 -4.16
N SER A 230 -5.14 22.65 -4.54
CA SER A 230 -6.59 22.65 -4.37
C SER A 230 -7.23 23.01 -5.71
N GLY A 231 -8.20 22.20 -6.13
CA GLY A 231 -8.91 22.35 -7.39
C GLY A 231 -10.14 21.46 -7.42
N GLN A 232 -10.87 21.51 -8.53
CA GLN A 232 -12.13 20.77 -8.67
C GLN A 232 -11.96 19.25 -8.53
N SER A 233 -10.83 18.71 -8.98
CA SER A 233 -10.58 17.26 -9.06
C SER A 233 -9.50 16.76 -8.11
N LEU A 234 -8.83 17.66 -7.37
CA LEU A 234 -7.71 17.30 -6.50
C LEU A 234 -7.61 18.25 -5.31
N GLU A 235 -7.56 17.68 -4.12
CA GLU A 235 -7.12 18.34 -2.89
C GLU A 235 -5.96 17.50 -2.34
N LEU A 236 -4.72 17.98 -2.48
CA LEU A 236 -3.53 17.23 -2.11
C LEU A 236 -2.55 18.11 -1.36
N SER A 237 -2.07 17.61 -0.22
CA SER A 237 -1.03 18.24 0.58
C SER A 237 0.03 17.19 0.93
N CYS A 238 1.26 17.37 0.46
CA CYS A 238 2.32 16.38 0.60
C CYS A 238 3.70 17.01 0.83
N THR A 239 4.65 16.17 1.24
CA THR A 239 6.05 16.55 1.46
C THR A 239 6.80 16.77 0.14
N GLU A 240 7.89 17.54 0.18
CA GLU A 240 8.64 18.03 -1.00
C GLU A 240 8.98 16.98 -2.07
N ASN A 241 9.34 15.75 -1.70
CA ASN A 241 9.74 14.73 -2.67
C ASN A 241 8.63 13.69 -2.93
N HIS A 242 7.39 13.93 -2.48
CA HIS A 242 6.30 13.01 -2.76
C HIS A 242 6.09 12.88 -4.28
N ARG A 243 6.10 11.65 -4.79
CA ARG A 243 5.95 11.40 -6.23
C ARG A 243 4.49 11.55 -6.62
N VAL A 244 4.21 12.51 -7.49
CA VAL A 244 2.88 12.78 -8.04
C VAL A 244 2.80 12.25 -9.47
N LEU A 245 1.81 11.38 -9.72
CA LEU A 245 1.44 10.98 -11.07
C LEU A 245 0.60 12.08 -11.71
N ARG A 246 1.02 12.56 -12.88
CA ARG A 246 0.30 13.57 -13.67
C ARG A 246 0.32 13.22 -15.15
N LYS A 247 -0.57 13.84 -15.91
CA LYS A 247 -0.50 13.84 -17.37
C LYS A 247 0.23 15.05 -17.89
N THR A 248 1.01 14.85 -18.94
CA THR A 248 1.57 15.93 -19.76
C THR A 248 0.52 16.49 -20.71
N SER A 249 0.79 17.66 -21.32
CA SER A 249 -0.06 18.22 -22.37
C SER A 249 -0.23 17.29 -23.58
N GLY A 250 0.73 16.38 -23.81
CA GLY A 250 0.64 15.33 -24.84
C GLY A 250 -0.12 14.07 -24.38
N GLY A 251 -0.71 14.05 -23.19
CA GLY A 251 -1.48 12.93 -22.66
C GLY A 251 -0.66 11.79 -22.04
N ASN A 252 0.68 11.92 -21.98
CA ASN A 252 1.54 10.88 -21.41
C ASN A 252 1.61 10.95 -19.88
N ASP A 253 1.67 9.77 -19.25
CA ASP A 253 1.93 9.60 -17.82
C ASP A 253 3.36 9.99 -17.45
N VAL A 254 3.49 10.83 -16.43
CA VAL A 254 4.77 11.24 -15.85
C VAL A 254 4.65 11.28 -14.33
N TYR A 255 5.64 10.69 -13.67
CA TYR A 255 5.88 10.91 -12.24
C TYR A 255 6.81 12.11 -12.08
N SER A 256 6.45 13.04 -11.20
CA SER A 256 7.30 14.17 -10.80
C SER A 256 7.33 14.25 -9.29
N LEU A 257 8.44 14.71 -8.71
CA LEU A 257 8.46 15.07 -7.29
C LEU A 257 7.55 16.28 -7.08
N ALA A 258 6.94 16.40 -5.90
CA ALA A 258 6.00 17.48 -5.58
C ALA A 258 6.59 18.87 -5.89
N LYS A 259 7.88 19.10 -5.59
CA LYS A 259 8.59 20.34 -5.93
C LYS A 259 8.74 20.65 -7.42
N ASP A 260 8.70 19.63 -8.27
CA ASP A 260 8.92 19.74 -9.71
C ASP A 260 7.60 19.69 -10.51
N VAL A 261 6.45 19.56 -9.82
CA VAL A 261 5.14 19.59 -10.46
C VAL A 261 4.87 21.03 -10.93
N PRO A 262 4.53 21.25 -12.22
CA PRO A 262 4.20 22.58 -12.72
C PRO A 262 2.92 23.11 -12.07
N HIS A 263 2.74 24.44 -12.04
CA HIS A 263 1.54 25.07 -11.50
C HIS A 263 0.21 24.60 -12.13
N HIS A 264 0.26 24.16 -13.39
CA HIS A 264 -0.88 23.62 -14.10
C HIS A 264 -0.54 22.22 -14.62
N PHE A 265 -1.30 21.24 -14.15
CA PHE A 265 -1.18 19.85 -14.56
C PHE A 265 -2.54 19.18 -14.50
N GLU A 266 -2.70 18.10 -15.27
CA GLU A 266 -3.88 17.26 -15.23
C GLU A 266 -3.60 16.03 -14.36
N VAL A 267 -4.62 15.64 -13.61
CA VAL A 267 -4.63 14.43 -12.80
C VAL A 267 -5.69 13.45 -13.27
N TYR A 268 -5.53 12.20 -12.86
CA TYR A 268 -6.57 11.20 -13.03
C TYR A 268 -7.68 11.42 -12.01
N SER A 269 -8.84 11.87 -12.48
CA SER A 269 -10.08 11.93 -11.68
C SER A 269 -10.90 10.64 -11.74
N ALA A 270 -10.62 9.78 -12.72
CA ALA A 270 -11.29 8.49 -12.91
C ALA A 270 -10.37 7.50 -13.63
N THR A 271 -10.64 6.21 -13.44
CA THR A 271 -10.00 5.11 -14.18
C THR A 271 -11.03 4.03 -14.48
N SER A 272 -10.73 3.13 -15.41
CA SER A 272 -11.64 2.05 -15.79
C SER A 272 -11.76 1.02 -14.66
N ASN A 273 -13.01 0.66 -14.32
CA ASN A 273 -13.29 -0.48 -13.45
C ASN A 273 -13.17 -1.78 -14.24
N CYS A 274 -12.53 -2.81 -13.66
CA CYS A 274 -12.37 -4.13 -14.30
C CYS A 274 -13.34 -5.19 -13.76
N SER A 275 -14.42 -4.76 -13.10
CA SER A 275 -15.42 -5.70 -12.61
C SER A 275 -16.15 -6.39 -13.76
N SER A 276 -16.50 -7.67 -13.55
CA SER A 276 -17.34 -8.45 -14.46
C SER A 276 -18.78 -7.96 -14.57
N GLY A 277 -19.16 -6.97 -13.74
CA GLY A 277 -20.52 -6.47 -13.65
C GLY A 277 -21.35 -7.17 -12.60
N VAL A 278 -22.60 -6.73 -12.48
CA VAL A 278 -23.58 -7.21 -11.49
C VAL A 278 -24.73 -7.92 -12.19
N SER A 279 -25.44 -8.78 -11.47
CA SER A 279 -26.59 -9.53 -12.02
C SER A 279 -27.87 -8.70 -12.18
N TYR A 280 -27.87 -7.45 -11.72
CA TYR A 280 -29.01 -6.56 -11.85
C TYR A 280 -29.14 -6.05 -13.29
N SER A 281 -30.39 -5.94 -13.77
CA SER A 281 -30.68 -5.29 -15.04
C SER A 281 -30.48 -3.77 -14.95
N ASP A 282 -30.31 -3.10 -16.09
CA ASP A 282 -30.15 -1.64 -16.14
C ASP A 282 -31.30 -0.88 -15.47
N ALA A 283 -32.52 -1.42 -15.56
CA ALA A 283 -33.69 -0.86 -14.89
C ALA A 283 -33.60 -1.01 -13.36
N GLN A 284 -33.11 -2.14 -12.86
CA GLN A 284 -32.87 -2.35 -11.43
C GLN A 284 -31.73 -1.48 -10.91
N ILE A 285 -30.64 -1.35 -11.68
CA ILE A 285 -29.51 -0.48 -11.37
C ILE A 285 -29.98 0.98 -11.30
N SER A 286 -30.76 1.43 -12.29
CA SER A 286 -31.33 2.78 -12.33
C SER A 286 -32.23 3.06 -11.12
N LEU A 287 -33.06 2.10 -10.72
CA LEU A 287 -33.90 2.24 -9.54
C LEU A 287 -33.06 2.28 -8.25
N GLY A 288 -32.04 1.42 -8.16
CA GLY A 288 -31.08 1.42 -7.07
C GLY A 288 -30.35 2.77 -6.93
N ALA A 289 -29.97 3.38 -8.06
CA ALA A 289 -29.36 4.71 -8.09
C ALA A 289 -30.30 5.79 -7.53
N TRP A 290 -31.58 5.80 -7.90
CA TRP A 290 -32.55 6.73 -7.30
C TRP A 290 -32.77 6.50 -5.80
N PHE A 291 -32.72 5.25 -5.33
CA PHE A 291 -32.73 5.00 -3.89
C PHE A 291 -31.51 5.59 -3.20
N CYS A 292 -30.37 5.68 -3.88
CA CYS A 292 -29.16 6.28 -3.31
C CYS A 292 -29.19 7.82 -3.32
N THR A 293 -29.82 8.47 -4.31
CA THR A 293 -29.75 9.93 -4.49
C THR A 293 -30.98 10.68 -3.99
N ASP A 294 -32.17 10.28 -4.44
CA ASP A 294 -33.39 11.08 -4.36
C ASP A 294 -34.46 10.37 -3.51
N SER A 295 -34.04 9.82 -2.37
CA SER A 295 -34.91 9.03 -1.52
C SER A 295 -34.90 9.41 -0.04
N HIS A 296 -35.93 8.95 0.68
CA HIS A 296 -36.01 8.99 2.14
C HIS A 296 -36.46 7.64 2.68
N PHE A 297 -35.60 7.01 3.48
CA PHE A 297 -35.91 5.79 4.21
C PHE A 297 -36.61 6.15 5.52
N SER A 298 -37.92 5.95 5.58
CA SER A 298 -38.74 6.25 6.76
C SER A 298 -38.41 5.32 7.92
N LYS A 299 -38.81 5.65 9.15
CA LYS A 299 -38.78 4.70 10.29
C LYS A 299 -39.80 3.56 10.14
N TYR A 300 -40.86 3.78 9.35
CA TYR A 300 -41.86 2.77 9.02
C TYR A 300 -41.37 1.88 7.87
N ASN A 301 -42.15 0.87 7.46
CA ASN A 301 -41.79 -0.04 6.36
C ASN A 301 -41.94 0.59 4.96
N GLN A 302 -41.44 1.82 4.79
CA GLN A 302 -41.63 2.61 3.58
C GLN A 302 -40.35 3.35 3.17
N VAL A 303 -40.12 3.40 1.87
CA VAL A 303 -39.14 4.27 1.22
C VAL A 303 -39.89 5.22 0.28
N VAL A 304 -39.46 6.47 0.23
CA VAL A 304 -40.07 7.50 -0.62
C VAL A 304 -39.04 7.98 -1.62
N LEU A 305 -39.37 7.95 -2.91
CA LEU A 305 -38.60 8.63 -3.96
C LEU A 305 -39.21 9.98 -4.26
N TYR A 306 -38.37 11.00 -4.50
CA TYR A 306 -38.77 12.36 -4.82
C TYR A 306 -38.33 12.75 -6.21
N GLN A 307 -39.16 13.47 -6.94
CA GLN A 307 -38.77 14.06 -8.21
C GLN A 307 -39.61 15.30 -8.52
N ARG A 308 -39.04 16.25 -9.27
CA ARG A 308 -39.82 17.37 -9.81
C ARG A 308 -40.85 16.86 -10.82
N GLU A 309 -42.00 17.52 -10.88
CA GLU A 309 -43.15 17.13 -11.72
C GLU A 309 -42.76 16.83 -13.18
N SER A 310 -41.94 17.68 -13.81
CA SER A 310 -41.50 17.47 -15.20
C SER A 310 -40.73 16.17 -15.44
N ASN A 311 -40.03 15.64 -14.44
CA ASN A 311 -39.21 14.43 -14.55
C ASN A 311 -39.86 13.18 -13.91
N ALA A 312 -40.97 13.35 -13.17
CA ALA A 312 -41.57 12.26 -12.39
C ALA A 312 -42.02 11.06 -13.25
N HIS A 313 -42.36 11.31 -14.52
CA HIS A 313 -42.73 10.27 -15.48
C HIS A 313 -41.62 9.20 -15.66
N LYS A 314 -40.34 9.57 -15.49
CA LYS A 314 -39.22 8.63 -15.58
C LYS A 314 -39.29 7.58 -14.46
N ILE A 315 -39.58 8.03 -13.23
CA ILE A 315 -39.74 7.13 -12.08
C ILE A 315 -40.94 6.23 -12.28
N GLU A 316 -42.06 6.82 -12.68
CA GLU A 316 -43.30 6.09 -12.92
C GLU A 316 -43.15 5.01 -13.99
N GLN A 317 -42.52 5.33 -15.13
CA GLN A 317 -42.24 4.36 -16.19
C GLN A 317 -41.33 3.23 -15.68
N LEU A 318 -40.25 3.56 -14.98
CA LEU A 318 -39.32 2.56 -14.46
C LEU A 318 -40.00 1.57 -13.49
N LEU A 319 -40.78 2.10 -12.55
CA LEU A 319 -41.51 1.27 -11.58
C LEU A 319 -42.54 0.38 -12.27
N ASN A 320 -43.25 0.90 -13.27
CA ASN A 320 -44.20 0.12 -14.07
C ASN A 320 -43.52 -0.97 -14.88
N THR A 321 -42.38 -0.68 -15.52
CA THR A 321 -41.57 -1.67 -16.25
C THR A 321 -41.10 -2.81 -15.35
N LEU A 322 -40.74 -2.50 -14.11
CA LEU A 322 -40.34 -3.49 -13.11
C LEU A 322 -41.54 -4.17 -12.41
N GLY A 323 -42.78 -3.79 -12.72
CA GLY A 323 -43.99 -4.33 -12.10
C GLY A 323 -44.13 -3.99 -10.61
N ILE A 324 -43.48 -2.93 -10.14
CA ILE A 324 -43.45 -2.53 -8.75
C ILE A 324 -44.67 -1.68 -8.42
N LYS A 325 -45.39 -2.05 -7.35
CA LYS A 325 -46.51 -1.26 -6.83
C LYS A 325 -46.02 -0.07 -6.04
N PHE A 326 -46.62 1.09 -6.27
CA PHE A 326 -46.33 2.32 -5.55
C PHE A 326 -47.60 3.15 -5.32
N LYS A 327 -47.55 4.05 -4.34
CA LYS A 327 -48.52 5.14 -4.18
C LYS A 327 -47.86 6.43 -4.64
N LYS A 328 -48.58 7.24 -5.42
CA LYS A 328 -48.12 8.55 -5.91
C LYS A 328 -48.81 9.67 -5.14
N SER A 329 -48.06 10.69 -4.75
CA SER A 329 -48.59 11.94 -4.19
C SER A 329 -47.90 13.14 -4.83
N VAL A 330 -48.63 14.24 -4.99
CA VAL A 330 -48.05 15.51 -5.45
C VAL A 330 -48.13 16.51 -4.31
N ARG A 331 -47.01 17.16 -4.01
CA ARG A 331 -46.90 18.22 -3.01
C ARG A 331 -46.47 19.51 -3.70
N ASP A 332 -47.32 20.52 -3.62
CA ASP A 332 -47.02 21.89 -4.02
C ASP A 332 -46.65 22.68 -2.76
N ARG A 333 -45.41 23.15 -2.70
CA ARG A 333 -44.93 23.99 -1.62
C ARG A 333 -44.58 25.34 -2.22
N ASP A 334 -45.11 26.40 -1.63
CA ASP A 334 -44.77 27.77 -2.03
C ASP A 334 -43.43 28.18 -1.42
N ILE A 335 -42.35 27.48 -1.82
CA ILE A 335 -41.00 27.75 -1.37
C ILE A 335 -40.53 29.02 -2.07
N GLN A 336 -40.26 30.07 -1.28
CA GLN A 336 -39.77 31.36 -1.76
C GLN A 336 -38.26 31.52 -1.54
N GLU A 337 -37.67 30.72 -0.64
CA GLU A 337 -36.29 30.86 -0.21
C GLU A 337 -35.68 29.49 0.12
N ILE A 338 -34.41 29.28 -0.26
CA ILE A 338 -33.62 28.09 0.12
C ILE A 338 -32.28 28.57 0.69
N CYS A 339 -31.98 28.19 1.93
CA CYS A 339 -30.72 28.51 2.62
C CYS A 339 -30.33 30.01 2.56
N GLY A 340 -31.25 30.93 2.85
CA GLY A 340 -30.96 32.36 2.83
C GLY A 340 -31.10 33.03 1.45
N LYS A 341 -31.39 32.27 0.39
CA LYS A 341 -31.44 32.78 -0.99
C LYS A 341 -32.85 32.74 -1.56
N VAL A 342 -33.35 33.92 -1.91
CA VAL A 342 -34.66 34.09 -2.58
C VAL A 342 -34.62 33.47 -3.97
N LEU A 343 -35.64 32.69 -4.30
CA LEU A 343 -35.73 32.00 -5.57
C LEU A 343 -36.19 32.96 -6.68
N LYS A 344 -35.51 32.90 -7.84
CA LYS A 344 -35.88 33.70 -9.02
C LYS A 344 -37.14 33.20 -9.71
N LYS A 345 -37.48 31.93 -9.52
CA LYS A 345 -38.64 31.25 -10.11
C LYS A 345 -39.24 30.34 -9.07
N ARG A 346 -40.56 30.21 -9.10
CA ARG A 346 -41.28 29.24 -8.26
C ARG A 346 -40.79 27.82 -8.54
N CYS A 347 -40.59 27.04 -7.50
CA CYS A 347 -40.26 25.62 -7.63
C CYS A 347 -41.40 24.84 -8.29
N GLU A 348 -41.04 23.83 -9.08
CA GLU A 348 -42.01 22.84 -9.55
C GLU A 348 -42.58 22.03 -8.37
N LYS A 349 -43.77 21.46 -8.57
CA LYS A 349 -44.35 20.55 -7.59
C LYS A 349 -43.45 19.32 -7.40
N SER A 350 -43.36 18.86 -6.16
CA SER A 350 -42.66 17.63 -5.82
C SER A 350 -43.61 16.45 -5.98
N VAL A 351 -43.24 15.48 -6.79
CA VAL A 351 -43.94 14.21 -6.94
C VAL A 351 -43.22 13.16 -6.11
N GLU A 352 -44.01 12.38 -5.38
CA GLU A 352 -43.50 11.42 -4.40
C GLU A 352 -44.06 10.04 -4.66
N PHE A 353 -43.16 9.08 -4.74
CA PHE A 353 -43.46 7.68 -4.95
C PHE A 353 -43.17 6.94 -3.66
N PHE A 354 -44.23 6.43 -3.03
CA PHE A 354 -44.16 5.67 -1.79
C PHE A 354 -44.13 4.18 -2.11
N LEU A 355 -43.07 3.51 -1.67
CA LEU A 355 -42.84 2.08 -1.90
C LEU A 355 -42.59 1.36 -0.58
N ASP A 356 -42.81 0.05 -0.58
CA ASP A 356 -42.38 -0.81 0.53
C ASP A 356 -40.85 -0.91 0.55
N LYS A 357 -40.24 -0.89 1.75
CA LYS A 357 -38.77 -0.98 1.87
C LYS A 357 -38.19 -2.26 1.28
N SER A 358 -38.95 -3.35 1.24
CA SER A 358 -38.51 -4.61 0.63
C SER A 358 -38.06 -4.43 -0.83
N VAL A 359 -38.59 -3.43 -1.54
CA VAL A 359 -38.17 -3.09 -2.91
C VAL A 359 -36.73 -2.58 -2.95
N ALA A 360 -36.34 -1.68 -2.03
CA ALA A 360 -34.98 -1.19 -1.95
C ALA A 360 -34.03 -2.29 -1.42
N HIS A 361 -34.49 -3.06 -0.43
CA HIS A 361 -33.70 -4.13 0.16
C HIS A 361 -33.44 -5.30 -0.80
N SER A 362 -34.34 -5.59 -1.74
CA SER A 362 -34.09 -6.60 -2.78
C SER A 362 -32.97 -6.20 -3.75
N LEU A 363 -32.71 -4.90 -3.85
CA LEU A 363 -31.58 -4.32 -4.56
C LEU A 363 -30.37 -4.06 -3.63
N SER A 364 -30.37 -4.62 -2.42
CA SER A 364 -29.33 -4.40 -1.40
C SER A 364 -29.09 -2.93 -1.04
N VAL A 365 -30.09 -2.06 -1.22
CA VAL A 365 -30.03 -0.65 -0.83
C VAL A 365 -30.78 -0.44 0.48
N PHE A 366 -30.03 -0.19 1.55
CA PHE A 366 -30.57 -0.05 2.91
C PHE A 366 -30.65 1.41 3.39
N SER A 367 -29.95 2.32 2.72
CA SER A 367 -29.96 3.76 3.02
C SER A 367 -29.55 4.56 1.78
N ASN A 368 -29.83 5.86 1.81
CA ASN A 368 -29.31 6.83 0.83
C ASN A 368 -27.98 7.49 1.27
N THR A 369 -27.42 7.08 2.41
CA THR A 369 -26.16 7.66 2.94
C THR A 369 -24.93 6.88 2.54
N ARG A 370 -25.10 5.70 1.94
CA ARG A 370 -24.02 4.80 1.53
C ARG A 370 -24.40 4.13 0.22
N LEU A 371 -23.42 3.96 -0.65
CA LEU A 371 -23.59 3.18 -1.86
C LEU A 371 -23.70 1.69 -1.51
N PRO A 372 -24.56 0.93 -2.21
CA PRO A 372 -24.63 -0.52 -2.05
C PRO A 372 -23.36 -1.18 -2.60
N GLU A 373 -23.01 -2.36 -2.08
CA GLU A 373 -21.76 -3.05 -2.44
C GLU A 373 -21.62 -3.29 -3.95
N TRP A 374 -22.73 -3.64 -4.61
CA TRP A 374 -22.75 -3.91 -6.05
C TRP A 374 -22.37 -2.68 -6.89
N ALA A 375 -22.53 -1.45 -6.39
CA ALA A 375 -22.17 -0.23 -7.14
C ALA A 375 -20.67 -0.17 -7.46
N TRP A 376 -19.83 -0.72 -6.57
CA TRP A 376 -18.38 -0.81 -6.80
C TRP A 376 -17.98 -1.87 -7.83
N ASN A 377 -18.92 -2.74 -8.19
CA ASN A 377 -18.70 -3.89 -9.06
C ASN A 377 -19.46 -3.75 -10.39
N LEU A 378 -19.95 -2.55 -10.73
CA LEU A 378 -20.50 -2.26 -12.06
C LEU A 378 -19.42 -2.39 -13.14
N SER A 379 -19.77 -3.04 -14.25
CA SER A 379 -18.96 -3.09 -15.46
C SER A 379 -19.13 -1.80 -16.27
N GLU A 380 -18.21 -1.54 -17.21
CA GLU A 380 -18.25 -0.34 -18.09
C GLU A 380 -19.58 -0.21 -18.87
N GLY A 381 -20.21 -1.32 -19.25
CA GLY A 381 -21.50 -1.30 -19.94
C GLY A 381 -22.71 -1.10 -19.04
N GLN A 382 -22.53 -1.12 -17.72
CA GLN A 382 -23.58 -0.91 -16.70
C GLN A 382 -23.51 0.47 -16.05
N TRP A 383 -22.57 1.32 -16.50
CA TRP A 383 -22.40 2.70 -16.06
C TRP A 383 -23.36 3.66 -16.79
#